data_AF-A0A3R6ZHQ6-F1
#
_entry.id   AF-A0A3R6ZHQ6-F1
#
_cell.length_a   1.000
_cell.length_b   1.000
_cell.length_c   1.000
_cell.angle_alpha   90.00
_cell.angle_beta   90.00
_cell.angle_gamma   90.00
#
_symmetry.space_group_name_H-M   'P 1'
#
loop_
_entity.id
_entity.type
_entity.pdbx_description
1 polymer ?
#
loop_
_entity_poly.entity_id
_entity_poly.type
_entity_poly.pdbx_seq_one_letter_code
_entity_poly.pdbx_strand_id
1 'polypeptide(L)'
;MMEQDLDGIGLSADALAALREFALERGITVEDDDESFDIRKEVQTALEEEKGPNEDKFTYSFGDDISIQLNGLRRDIGQTLNSTGLTLWRAGDFLSDFMFKHPHLFAGKRALEDGDDESMVLLEENCKLNGLDTDVCCQKLLWGEDLTPETQGTYDVLIGADIIYEKDYVGPLFATASHFLARSSDANIFYLAYTKRNVSIDYVLARVITKVVVRLMFNRCVACAVGTTRGPAYDPALVDRRFFNWTDTTPIAQIPQVQSTYGYIEGVYPIMNDHRVAMGESTCAAKFVSKPVSGGGRARLDIVELGRLALERTTCARDAIALMGGMAETYGYYGSFWETPSAFENAGEALTITDPTEAWMLHMLPDDTGASAIWVAQRVHDNHVAAVANRFVIREINFTDTDHFMASANVLDIAKRHGFWDGVARFDFTDAYAGPPDVTLSSSLRVGRVLSLANKDVNVDTFADTTLFFSAKVDTLLTVQDVMRFQRDHYEGTKFDLTKGPASGPYGDPNRYEIADADVGTGHFERAIGIYEATYTFVSVLDATNRHNDHICRFGPYSPDSTIYTPVYALATAIPATLRHGSLREFDMHSAFWINALIGNYASKWYAFAHPVVSACQIQTETHALERT
;
A
#
# COMPACT_ATOMS: atom_id res chain seq x y z
N MET A 1 19.04 19.17 29.35
CA MET A 1 20.37 19.46 28.82
C MET A 1 21.16 18.16 28.86
N MET A 2 21.05 17.40 27.77
CA MET A 2 21.91 16.30 27.39
C MET A 2 21.73 16.20 25.87
N GLU A 3 22.84 16.42 25.17
CA GLU A 3 22.94 16.70 23.75
C GLU A 3 22.34 15.61 22.85
N GLN A 4 21.72 16.07 21.77
CA GLN A 4 21.40 15.26 20.61
C GLN A 4 22.70 15.06 19.81
N ASP A 5 23.09 13.80 19.58
CA ASP A 5 23.99 13.43 18.49
C ASP A 5 23.32 13.79 17.16
N LEU A 6 23.58 15.01 16.71
CA LEU A 6 23.42 15.47 15.34
C LEU A 6 24.84 15.62 14.80
N ASP A 7 25.39 14.56 14.24
CA ASP A 7 26.44 14.70 13.23
C ASP A 7 26.31 13.61 12.17
N GLY A 8 26.44 14.07 10.93
CA GLY A 8 26.30 13.29 9.72
C GLY A 8 27.31 12.16 9.63
N ILE A 9 27.13 11.32 8.62
CA ILE A 9 27.95 10.15 8.30
C ILE A 9 29.43 10.58 8.15
N GLY A 10 30.16 10.58 9.26
CA GLY A 10 31.58 10.88 9.39
C GLY A 10 32.32 9.65 9.88
N LEU A 11 33.57 9.50 9.44
CA LEU A 11 34.50 8.46 9.91
C LEU A 11 34.39 8.30 11.43
N SER A 12 34.46 7.07 11.94
CA SER A 12 34.51 6.85 13.40
C SER A 12 35.66 7.65 13.99
N ALA A 13 35.54 8.05 15.26
CA ALA A 13 36.60 8.79 15.96
C ALA A 13 37.98 8.12 15.81
N ASP A 14 38.01 6.78 15.80
CA ASP A 14 39.22 5.98 15.57
C ASP A 14 39.80 6.14 14.16
N ALA A 15 38.95 6.18 13.13
CA ALA A 15 39.38 6.34 11.75
C ALA A 15 39.84 7.77 11.45
N LEU A 16 39.22 8.78 12.08
CA LEU A 16 39.68 10.17 12.01
C LEU A 16 41.03 10.35 12.72
N ALA A 17 41.23 9.69 13.86
CA ALA A 17 42.51 9.68 14.58
C ALA A 17 43.63 9.04 13.75
N ALA A 18 43.36 7.91 13.09
CA ALA A 18 44.32 7.25 12.20
C ALA A 18 44.70 8.13 10.99
N LEU A 19 43.74 8.86 10.41
CA LEU A 19 44.01 9.78 9.30
C LEU A 19 44.87 10.98 9.74
N ARG A 20 44.63 11.50 10.95
CA ARG A 20 45.45 12.57 11.55
C ARG A 20 46.87 12.12 11.83
N GLU A 21 47.05 10.89 12.33
CA GLU A 21 48.37 10.31 12.57
C GLU A 21 49.14 10.14 11.25
N PHE A 22 48.46 9.65 10.20
CA PHE A 22 49.04 9.55 8.85
C PHE A 22 49.43 10.90 8.25
N ALA A 23 48.60 11.94 8.42
CA ALA A 23 48.89 13.29 7.94
C ALA A 23 50.12 13.89 8.63
N LEU A 24 50.25 13.70 9.95
CA LEU A 24 51.40 14.13 10.74
C LEU A 24 52.69 13.40 10.35
N GLU A 25 52.63 12.08 10.12
CA GLU A 25 53.76 11.28 9.63
C GLU A 25 54.28 11.78 8.27
N ARG A 26 53.40 12.37 7.46
CA ARG A 26 53.71 12.91 6.12
C ARG A 26 54.07 14.39 6.12
N GLY A 27 54.10 15.05 7.27
CA GLY A 27 54.45 16.47 7.40
C GLY A 27 53.36 17.44 6.94
N ILE A 28 52.11 16.98 6.84
CA ILE A 28 50.95 17.81 6.51
C ILE A 28 50.51 18.52 7.79
N THR A 29 50.37 19.85 7.76
CA THR A 29 50.04 20.66 8.94
C THR A 29 48.53 20.62 9.17
N VAL A 30 48.09 20.14 10.33
CA VAL A 30 46.67 20.08 10.71
C VAL A 30 46.38 21.23 11.67
N GLU A 31 45.58 22.21 11.27
CA GLU A 31 45.10 23.28 12.16
C GLU A 31 43.78 22.84 12.81
N ASP A 32 43.73 22.81 14.15
CA ASP A 32 42.63 22.19 14.91
C ASP A 32 41.38 23.08 15.11
N ASP A 33 41.37 24.34 14.65
CA ASP A 33 40.36 25.34 15.02
C ASP A 33 39.53 25.92 13.85
N ASP A 34 39.55 25.33 12.65
CA ASP A 34 38.74 25.80 11.51
C ASP A 34 37.64 24.78 11.11
N GLU A 35 36.36 25.15 11.24
CA GLU A 35 35.20 24.32 10.85
C GLU A 35 35.18 23.98 9.34
N SER A 36 36.02 24.63 8.52
CA SER A 36 36.17 24.34 7.09
C SER A 36 37.26 23.33 6.73
N PHE A 37 38.01 22.82 7.72
CA PHE A 37 39.19 21.97 7.49
C PHE A 37 38.81 20.48 7.27
N ASP A 38 38.83 20.02 6.01
CA ASP A 38 38.68 18.59 5.68
C ASP A 38 40.03 17.91 5.43
N ILE A 39 40.55 17.23 6.45
CA ILE A 39 41.83 16.51 6.42
C ILE A 39 41.92 15.47 5.28
N ARG A 40 40.79 14.96 4.77
CA ARG A 40 40.77 14.02 3.64
C ARG A 40 41.24 14.69 2.35
N LYS A 41 40.90 15.97 2.17
CA LYS A 41 41.21 16.75 0.96
C LYS A 41 42.69 17.06 0.88
N GLU A 42 43.30 17.48 1.98
CA GLU A 42 44.74 17.80 2.05
C GLU A 42 45.63 16.57 1.84
N VAL A 43 45.27 15.43 2.46
CA VAL A 43 45.98 14.15 2.21
C VAL A 43 45.86 13.73 0.75
N GLN A 44 44.72 13.96 0.11
CA GLN A 44 44.51 13.64 -1.31
C GLN A 44 45.32 14.54 -2.23
N THR A 45 45.31 15.87 -2.02
CA THR A 45 46.08 16.82 -2.84
C THR A 45 47.58 16.50 -2.79
N ALA A 46 48.10 16.15 -1.61
CA ALA A 46 49.49 15.71 -1.48
C ALA A 46 49.80 14.42 -2.26
N LEU A 47 48.88 13.45 -2.28
CA LEU A 47 49.01 12.21 -3.06
C LEU A 47 48.87 12.43 -4.58
N GLU A 48 48.14 13.47 -4.99
CA GLU A 48 47.94 13.81 -6.40
C GLU A 48 49.11 14.60 -6.98
N GLU A 49 49.68 15.54 -6.23
CA GLU A 49 50.89 16.30 -6.62
C GLU A 49 52.12 15.40 -6.77
N GLU A 50 52.24 14.33 -5.96
CA GLU A 50 53.37 13.39 -5.99
C GLU A 50 53.39 12.50 -7.27
N LYS A 51 52.25 12.36 -7.97
CA LYS A 51 52.10 11.41 -9.10
C LYS A 51 52.36 11.97 -10.49
N GLY A 52 52.49 13.30 -10.67
CA GLY A 52 52.77 13.92 -11.98
C GLY A 52 51.63 13.83 -13.02
N PRO A 53 51.81 14.37 -14.25
CA PRO A 53 50.79 14.40 -15.30
C PRO A 53 50.50 13.00 -15.92
N ASN A 54 49.24 12.75 -16.28
CA ASN A 54 48.74 11.46 -16.76
C ASN A 54 49.20 11.10 -18.18
N GLU A 55 50.06 10.09 -18.32
CA GLU A 55 50.44 9.51 -19.62
C GLU A 55 49.74 8.16 -19.93
N ASP A 56 48.79 7.72 -19.10
CA ASP A 56 48.18 6.40 -19.24
C ASP A 56 47.24 6.31 -20.46
N LYS A 57 47.50 5.30 -21.30
CA LYS A 57 46.64 4.87 -22.42
C LYS A 57 45.96 3.57 -22.05
N PHE A 58 44.64 3.51 -22.20
CA PHE A 58 43.85 2.34 -21.87
C PHE A 58 43.02 1.89 -23.07
N THR A 59 42.86 0.58 -23.23
CA THR A 59 41.97 0.00 -24.23
C THR A 59 40.90 -0.82 -23.54
N TYR A 60 39.64 -0.41 -23.70
CA TYR A 60 38.47 -1.18 -23.29
C TYR A 60 38.07 -2.13 -24.42
N SER A 61 37.96 -3.42 -24.12
CA SER A 61 37.43 -4.41 -25.06
C SER A 61 36.10 -4.94 -24.55
N PHE A 62 35.06 -4.78 -25.35
CA PHE A 62 33.73 -5.31 -25.09
C PHE A 62 33.47 -6.48 -26.04
N GLY A 63 33.54 -7.70 -25.52
CA GLY A 63 33.52 -8.92 -26.33
C GLY A 63 34.69 -8.98 -27.32
N ASP A 64 34.50 -9.72 -28.42
CA ASP A 64 35.51 -9.86 -29.49
C ASP A 64 35.41 -8.75 -30.57
N ASP A 65 34.32 -7.96 -30.55
CA ASP A 65 33.91 -7.13 -31.69
C ASP A 65 34.10 -5.61 -31.49
N ILE A 66 34.21 -5.11 -30.25
CA ILE A 66 34.31 -3.67 -29.97
C ILE A 66 35.51 -3.37 -29.08
N SER A 67 36.37 -2.44 -29.53
CA SER A 67 37.52 -1.95 -28.78
C SER A 67 37.57 -0.42 -28.80
N ILE A 68 37.64 0.20 -27.62
CA ILE A 68 37.67 1.66 -27.44
C ILE A 68 38.97 2.05 -26.75
N GLN A 69 39.72 2.96 -27.35
CA GLN A 69 40.94 3.52 -26.78
C GLN A 69 40.64 4.82 -26.04
N LEU A 70 41.16 4.95 -24.82
CA LEU A 70 41.01 6.14 -23.98
C LEU A 70 42.40 6.62 -23.55
N ASN A 71 42.68 7.90 -23.77
CA ASN A 71 43.89 8.58 -23.31
C ASN A 71 43.56 9.54 -22.17
N GLY A 72 44.48 9.68 -21.21
CA GLY A 72 44.43 10.73 -20.19
C GLY A 72 43.55 10.45 -18.97
N LEU A 73 42.92 9.27 -18.89
CA LEU A 73 42.06 8.86 -17.78
C LEU A 73 42.79 7.96 -16.77
N ARG A 74 42.67 8.26 -15.46
CA ARG A 74 43.13 7.37 -14.39
C ARG A 74 42.06 6.32 -14.05
N ARG A 75 42.48 5.07 -13.87
CA ARG A 75 41.63 4.02 -13.30
C ARG A 75 41.75 4.04 -11.78
N ASP A 76 40.66 4.35 -11.08
CA ASP A 76 40.64 4.30 -9.62
C ASP A 76 40.41 2.86 -9.12
N ILE A 77 41.01 2.50 -7.99
CA ILE A 77 40.91 1.19 -7.33
C ILE A 77 39.95 1.26 -6.12
N GLY A 78 39.42 2.43 -5.78
CA GLY A 78 38.48 2.62 -4.66
C GLY A 78 37.50 3.78 -4.90
N GLN A 79 36.30 3.71 -4.31
CA GLN A 79 35.23 4.71 -4.53
C GLN A 79 34.98 5.60 -3.30
N THR A 80 36.02 6.23 -2.79
CA THR A 80 35.98 7.00 -1.53
C THR A 80 36.11 8.51 -1.69
N LEU A 81 36.10 9.05 -2.92
CA LEU A 81 36.50 10.45 -3.21
C LEU A 81 35.44 11.26 -4.01
N ASN A 82 35.53 12.59 -3.98
CA ASN A 82 34.70 13.51 -4.79
C ASN A 82 35.08 13.47 -6.29
N SER A 83 34.10 13.68 -7.18
CA SER A 83 34.28 13.54 -8.63
C SER A 83 35.18 14.63 -9.20
N THR A 84 36.25 14.22 -9.89
CA THR A 84 37.15 15.13 -10.62
C THR A 84 36.88 15.13 -12.12
N GLY A 85 35.90 14.36 -12.62
CA GLY A 85 35.62 14.21 -14.06
C GLY A 85 36.71 13.52 -14.90
N LEU A 86 37.89 13.28 -14.31
CA LEU A 86 39.11 12.77 -14.97
C LEU A 86 39.51 11.36 -14.51
N THR A 87 38.64 10.70 -13.74
CA THR A 87 38.81 9.33 -13.24
C THR A 87 37.66 8.45 -13.71
N LEU A 88 37.98 7.22 -14.08
CA LEU A 88 36.96 6.26 -14.47
C LEU A 88 36.40 5.53 -13.26
N TRP A 89 35.10 5.69 -13.03
CA TRP A 89 34.41 5.20 -11.85
C TRP A 89 33.66 3.90 -12.12
N ARG A 90 33.49 3.06 -11.09
CA ARG A 90 32.83 1.74 -11.20
C ARG A 90 31.40 1.80 -11.74
N ALA A 91 30.68 2.89 -11.47
CA ALA A 91 29.33 3.11 -12.01
C ALA A 91 29.36 3.32 -13.53
N GLY A 92 30.36 4.03 -14.05
CA GLY A 92 30.58 4.20 -15.50
C GLY A 92 30.99 2.89 -16.18
N ASP A 93 31.89 2.12 -15.56
CA ASP A 93 32.24 0.76 -16.03
C ASP A 93 31.00 -0.15 -16.13
N PHE A 94 30.14 -0.13 -15.10
CA PHE A 94 28.91 -0.94 -15.07
C PHE A 94 27.91 -0.49 -16.14
N LEU A 95 27.71 0.82 -16.30
CA LEU A 95 26.76 1.37 -17.27
C LEU A 95 27.21 1.06 -18.70
N SER A 96 28.51 1.15 -18.97
CA SER A 96 29.09 0.80 -20.27
C SER A 96 28.92 -0.69 -20.61
N ASP A 97 29.15 -1.59 -19.65
CA ASP A 97 28.92 -3.04 -19.83
C ASP A 97 27.42 -3.36 -20.01
N PHE A 98 26.54 -2.65 -19.30
CA PHE A 98 25.09 -2.76 -19.48
C PHE A 98 24.66 -2.34 -20.89
N MET A 99 25.17 -1.21 -21.38
CA MET A 99 24.88 -0.72 -22.74
C MET A 99 25.34 -1.72 -23.80
N PHE A 100 26.54 -2.28 -23.65
CA PHE A 100 27.08 -3.29 -24.55
C PHE A 100 26.22 -4.56 -24.61
N LYS A 101 25.71 -5.03 -23.47
CA LYS A 101 24.84 -6.23 -23.40
C LYS A 101 23.44 -5.99 -23.97
N HIS A 102 23.01 -4.74 -24.08
CA HIS A 102 21.64 -4.38 -24.48
C HIS A 102 21.59 -3.33 -25.61
N PRO A 103 22.22 -3.57 -26.77
CA PRO A 103 22.31 -2.57 -27.85
C PRO A 103 20.93 -2.17 -28.39
N HIS A 104 19.95 -3.07 -28.34
CA HIS A 104 18.57 -2.80 -28.75
C HIS A 104 17.87 -1.68 -27.96
N LEU A 105 18.36 -1.32 -26.77
CA LEU A 105 17.80 -0.24 -25.97
C LEU A 105 18.28 1.15 -26.41
N PHE A 106 19.41 1.23 -27.11
CA PHE A 106 20.09 2.48 -27.47
C PHE A 106 20.20 2.68 -28.99
N ALA A 107 20.14 1.61 -29.78
CA ALA A 107 20.25 1.68 -31.23
C ALA A 107 19.15 2.57 -31.85
N GLY A 108 19.57 3.53 -32.68
CA GLY A 108 18.66 4.45 -33.38
C GLY A 108 18.07 5.57 -32.51
N LYS A 109 18.56 5.74 -31.27
CA LYS A 109 18.08 6.74 -30.32
C LYS A 109 19.09 7.88 -30.12
N ARG A 110 18.59 9.06 -29.78
CA ARG A 110 19.43 10.20 -29.39
C ARG A 110 19.73 10.11 -27.89
N ALA A 111 21.01 9.95 -27.55
CA ALA A 111 21.50 9.90 -26.17
C ALA A 111 22.18 11.22 -25.78
N LEU A 112 22.10 11.57 -24.50
CA LEU A 112 22.81 12.70 -23.90
C LEU A 112 23.50 12.21 -22.62
N GLU A 113 24.77 12.59 -22.48
CA GLU A 113 25.67 12.30 -21.37
C GLU A 113 26.15 13.62 -20.75
N ASP A 114 26.44 13.60 -19.46
CA ASP A 114 26.86 14.77 -18.68
C ASP A 114 28.38 14.91 -18.65
N GLY A 115 28.90 16.14 -18.61
CA GLY A 115 30.34 16.41 -18.62
C GLY A 115 30.73 17.77 -18.04
N ASP A 116 31.85 17.77 -17.31
CA ASP A 116 32.52 18.98 -16.78
C ASP A 116 33.48 19.61 -17.80
N ASP A 117 33.77 20.90 -17.67
CA ASP A 117 34.62 21.68 -18.60
C ASP A 117 35.98 21.02 -18.88
N GLU A 118 36.62 20.43 -17.86
CA GLU A 118 37.93 19.79 -18.01
C GLU A 118 37.83 18.43 -18.75
N SER A 119 36.69 17.76 -18.63
CA SER A 119 36.44 16.46 -19.28
C SER A 119 36.05 16.59 -20.75
N MET A 120 35.48 17.72 -21.17
CA MET A 120 35.00 17.95 -22.54
C MET A 120 36.10 17.89 -23.59
N VAL A 121 37.27 18.47 -23.30
CA VAL A 121 38.42 18.47 -24.23
C VAL A 121 38.92 17.03 -24.44
N LEU A 122 39.02 16.26 -23.35
CA LEU A 122 39.43 14.86 -23.38
C LEU A 122 38.40 13.97 -24.08
N LEU A 123 37.10 14.25 -23.89
CA LEU A 123 36.03 13.52 -24.56
C LEU A 123 36.11 13.70 -26.07
N GLU A 124 36.27 14.94 -26.56
CA GLU A 124 36.43 15.22 -27.99
C GLU A 124 37.68 14.55 -28.60
N GLU A 125 38.81 14.59 -27.88
CA GLU A 125 40.05 13.94 -28.31
C GLU A 125 39.90 12.42 -28.36
N ASN A 126 39.24 11.81 -27.38
CA ASN A 126 38.97 10.37 -27.35
C ASN A 126 37.93 9.94 -28.41
N CYS A 127 36.92 10.76 -28.71
CA CYS A 127 36.00 10.50 -29.83
C CYS A 127 36.74 10.50 -31.17
N LYS A 128 37.64 11.47 -31.41
CA LYS A 128 38.48 11.52 -32.61
C LYS A 128 39.44 10.33 -32.69
N LEU A 129 40.03 9.93 -31.58
CA LEU A 129 40.91 8.76 -31.51
C LEU A 129 40.22 7.47 -31.98
N ASN A 130 38.92 7.34 -31.70
CA ASN A 130 38.12 6.18 -32.07
C ASN A 130 37.32 6.37 -33.39
N GLY A 131 37.53 7.47 -34.12
CA GLY A 131 36.86 7.74 -35.40
C GLY A 131 35.36 8.05 -35.29
N LEU A 132 34.91 8.62 -34.17
CA LEU A 132 33.52 8.97 -33.89
C LEU A 132 33.20 10.46 -34.09
N ASP A 133 34.08 11.19 -34.80
CA ASP A 133 34.05 12.65 -34.91
C ASP A 133 32.88 13.19 -35.75
N THR A 134 32.25 12.36 -36.58
CA THR A 134 31.07 12.75 -37.39
C THR A 134 29.72 12.40 -36.74
N ASP A 135 29.71 11.48 -35.77
CA ASP A 135 28.48 10.89 -35.24
C ASP A 135 28.17 11.34 -33.79
N VAL A 136 29.13 11.96 -33.10
CA VAL A 136 29.01 12.41 -31.71
C VAL A 136 29.23 13.92 -31.61
N CYS A 137 28.35 14.61 -30.89
CA CYS A 137 28.49 16.03 -30.55
C CYS A 137 28.75 16.17 -29.05
N CYS A 138 29.80 16.88 -28.68
CA CYS A 138 30.18 17.13 -27.29
C CYS A 138 29.83 18.58 -26.94
N GLN A 139 28.93 18.81 -25.99
CA GLN A 139 28.58 20.14 -25.49
C GLN A 139 28.39 20.11 -23.97
N LYS A 140 28.75 21.21 -23.30
CA LYS A 140 28.48 21.37 -21.86
C LYS A 140 26.98 21.54 -21.64
N LEU A 141 26.45 20.88 -20.62
CA LEU A 141 25.07 21.04 -20.17
C LEU A 141 25.04 21.46 -18.70
N LEU A 142 24.45 22.62 -18.41
CA LEU A 142 24.21 23.05 -17.03
C LEU A 142 22.78 22.67 -16.61
N TRP A 143 22.68 21.80 -15.60
CA TRP A 143 21.38 21.31 -15.13
C TRP A 143 20.51 22.44 -14.61
N GLY A 144 19.28 22.52 -15.11
CA GLY A 144 18.28 23.51 -14.72
C GLY A 144 18.41 24.88 -15.39
N GLU A 145 19.52 25.16 -16.09
CA GLU A 145 19.75 26.46 -16.74
C GLU A 145 19.48 26.42 -18.25
N ASP A 146 19.86 25.34 -18.94
CA ASP A 146 19.76 25.20 -20.41
C ASP A 146 18.38 24.68 -20.90
N LEU A 147 17.30 25.03 -20.20
CA LEU A 147 15.94 24.53 -20.47
C LEU A 147 15.13 25.49 -21.37
N THR A 148 15.35 25.39 -22.67
CA THR A 148 14.62 26.19 -23.68
C THR A 148 13.45 25.40 -24.30
N PRO A 149 12.37 26.05 -24.77
CA PRO A 149 11.28 25.36 -25.48
C PRO A 149 11.75 24.55 -26.70
N GLU A 150 12.82 24.97 -27.35
CA GLU A 150 13.42 24.30 -28.52
C GLU A 150 14.14 23.00 -28.15
N THR A 151 14.66 22.91 -26.92
CA THR A 151 15.37 21.73 -26.41
C THR A 151 14.44 20.73 -25.71
N GLN A 152 13.16 21.06 -25.56
CA GLN A 152 12.19 20.19 -24.92
C GLN A 152 11.91 18.96 -25.79
N GLY A 153 12.03 17.75 -25.21
CA GLY A 153 11.74 16.52 -25.94
C GLY A 153 12.69 16.22 -27.11
N THR A 154 13.95 16.63 -27.05
CA THR A 154 14.91 16.38 -28.14
C THR A 154 15.60 15.02 -28.08
N TYR A 155 15.56 14.34 -26.92
CA TYR A 155 16.26 13.08 -26.67
C TYR A 155 15.30 11.97 -26.31
N ASP A 156 15.65 10.74 -26.71
CA ASP A 156 14.86 9.54 -26.40
C ASP A 156 15.40 8.82 -25.15
N VAL A 157 16.71 8.95 -24.90
CA VAL A 157 17.38 8.31 -23.77
C VAL A 157 18.34 9.30 -23.11
N LEU A 158 18.29 9.35 -21.79
CA LEU A 158 19.30 10.00 -20.96
C LEU A 158 20.14 8.95 -20.25
N ILE A 159 21.43 9.23 -20.09
CA ILE A 159 22.37 8.32 -19.45
C ILE A 159 23.21 9.12 -18.46
N GLY A 160 23.37 8.61 -17.24
CA GLY A 160 24.19 9.25 -16.21
C GLY A 160 24.86 8.22 -15.31
N ALA A 161 26.14 8.46 -15.00
CA ALA A 161 26.94 7.60 -14.12
C ALA A 161 27.51 8.40 -12.94
N ASP A 162 27.12 8.02 -11.72
CA ASP A 162 27.51 8.60 -10.44
C ASP A 162 27.35 10.13 -10.36
N ILE A 163 26.18 10.63 -10.81
CA ILE A 163 25.83 12.06 -10.89
C ILE A 163 24.87 12.53 -9.78
N ILE A 164 24.55 11.68 -8.81
CA ILE A 164 23.66 12.00 -7.67
C ILE A 164 24.38 12.03 -6.32
N TYR A 165 25.66 12.40 -6.32
CA TYR A 165 26.50 12.42 -5.12
C TYR A 165 26.26 13.65 -4.24
N GLU A 166 25.78 14.77 -4.80
CA GLU A 166 25.43 15.98 -4.05
C GLU A 166 23.93 16.29 -4.11
N LYS A 167 23.39 16.67 -2.95
CA LYS A 167 21.94 16.86 -2.75
C LYS A 167 21.37 18.04 -3.55
N ASP A 168 22.15 19.09 -3.72
CA ASP A 168 21.74 20.34 -4.34
C ASP A 168 21.53 20.20 -5.84
N TYR A 169 22.24 19.28 -6.48
CA TYR A 169 22.15 19.07 -7.92
C TYR A 169 21.06 18.08 -8.34
N VAL A 170 20.52 17.27 -7.41
CA VAL A 170 19.43 16.30 -7.71
C VAL A 170 18.18 16.99 -8.26
N GLY A 171 17.78 18.12 -7.67
CA GLY A 171 16.59 18.86 -8.15
C GLY A 171 16.75 19.33 -9.60
N PRO A 172 17.79 20.12 -9.91
CA PRO A 172 18.11 20.55 -11.26
C PRO A 172 18.28 19.39 -12.26
N LEU A 173 18.92 18.28 -11.86
CA LEU A 173 19.11 17.09 -12.70
C LEU A 173 17.78 16.51 -13.18
N PHE A 174 16.83 16.27 -12.28
CA PHE A 174 15.54 15.67 -12.64
C PHE A 174 14.62 16.63 -13.39
N ALA A 175 14.74 17.94 -13.16
CA ALA A 175 14.07 18.96 -13.97
C ALA A 175 14.60 18.93 -15.42
N THR A 176 15.91 18.86 -15.56
CA THR A 176 16.60 18.73 -16.86
C THR A 176 16.20 17.46 -17.58
N ALA A 177 16.21 16.32 -16.87
CA ALA A 177 15.82 15.04 -17.44
C ALA A 177 14.36 15.04 -17.93
N SER A 178 13.46 15.61 -17.12
CA SER A 178 12.04 15.70 -17.45
C SER A 178 11.78 16.62 -18.66
N HIS A 179 12.56 17.70 -18.80
CA HIS A 179 12.47 18.62 -19.95
C HIS A 179 12.90 17.96 -21.26
N PHE A 180 14.06 17.31 -21.26
CA PHE A 180 14.60 16.65 -22.47
C PHE A 180 13.83 15.39 -22.88
N LEU A 181 13.18 14.71 -21.92
CA LEU A 181 12.37 13.52 -22.12
C LEU A 181 10.86 13.81 -22.25
N ALA A 182 10.46 15.05 -22.53
CA ALA A 182 9.04 15.44 -22.54
C ALA A 182 8.22 14.98 -23.78
N ARG A 183 8.76 14.17 -24.70
CA ARG A 183 7.98 13.70 -25.88
C ARG A 183 6.87 12.73 -25.48
N SER A 184 5.74 12.75 -26.19
CA SER A 184 4.56 11.91 -25.91
C SER A 184 4.67 10.43 -26.33
N SER A 185 5.84 9.81 -26.25
CA SER A 185 6.04 8.39 -26.57
C SER A 185 6.44 7.60 -25.33
N ASP A 186 5.90 6.39 -25.19
CA ASP A 186 6.16 5.41 -24.12
C ASP A 186 7.63 4.91 -24.03
N ALA A 187 8.58 5.59 -24.69
CA ALA A 187 9.94 5.14 -24.92
C ALA A 187 11.03 5.98 -24.24
N ASN A 188 10.64 7.03 -23.49
CA ASN A 188 11.59 7.97 -22.90
C ASN A 188 12.12 7.41 -21.58
N ILE A 189 13.41 7.11 -21.52
CA ILE A 189 14.03 6.43 -20.37
C ILE A 189 15.29 7.18 -19.94
N PHE A 190 15.44 7.37 -18.62
CA PHE A 190 16.68 7.87 -18.01
C PHE A 190 17.39 6.70 -17.29
N TYR A 191 18.53 6.26 -17.82
CA TYR A 191 19.38 5.25 -17.19
C TYR A 191 20.39 5.93 -16.27
N LEU A 192 20.27 5.66 -14.97
CA LEU A 192 21.16 6.20 -13.95
C LEU A 192 21.88 5.06 -13.22
N ALA A 193 23.20 4.96 -13.39
CA ALA A 193 24.05 4.13 -12.55
C ALA A 193 24.69 5.02 -11.49
N TYR A 194 24.72 4.60 -10.23
CA TYR A 194 25.34 5.40 -9.17
C TYR A 194 25.78 4.51 -8.00
N THR A 195 26.61 5.07 -7.13
CA THR A 195 26.98 4.44 -5.86
C THR A 195 26.41 5.27 -4.71
N LYS A 196 25.84 4.62 -3.69
CA LYS A 196 25.23 5.32 -2.55
C LYS A 196 26.31 6.11 -1.77
N ARG A 197 26.19 7.43 -1.73
CA ARG A 197 27.09 8.39 -1.03
C ARG A 197 26.30 9.27 -0.06
N ASN A 198 26.36 10.60 -0.23
CA ASN A 198 25.76 11.60 0.67
C ASN A 198 24.24 11.75 0.48
N VAL A 199 23.70 11.32 -0.65
CA VAL A 199 22.28 11.42 -0.97
C VAL A 199 21.60 10.05 -0.77
N SER A 200 20.56 10.00 0.06
CA SER A 200 19.72 8.80 0.16
C SER A 200 18.94 8.60 -1.15
N ILE A 201 18.84 7.35 -1.61
CA ILE A 201 17.97 6.99 -2.73
C ILE A 201 16.52 7.42 -2.49
N ASP A 202 16.08 7.46 -1.24
CA ASP A 202 14.73 7.93 -0.88
C ASP A 202 14.52 9.42 -1.22
N TYR A 203 15.56 10.24 -1.08
CA TYR A 203 15.52 11.68 -1.43
C TYR A 203 15.42 11.89 -2.95
N VAL A 204 16.06 11.00 -3.72
CA VAL A 204 16.03 10.97 -5.18
C VAL A 204 14.66 10.50 -5.67
N LEU A 205 14.17 9.37 -5.15
CA LEU A 205 12.87 8.80 -5.51
C LEU A 205 11.70 9.70 -5.12
N ALA A 206 11.78 10.44 -4.00
CA ALA A 206 10.76 11.41 -3.61
C ALA A 206 10.57 12.57 -4.61
N ARG A 207 11.54 12.82 -5.50
CA ARG A 207 11.47 13.84 -6.56
C ARG A 207 11.07 13.27 -7.92
N VAL A 208 11.03 11.95 -8.06
CA VAL A 208 10.50 11.25 -9.23
C VAL A 208 8.99 11.08 -9.03
N ILE A 209 8.20 12.03 -9.54
CA ILE A 209 6.74 11.99 -9.41
C ILE A 209 6.18 10.84 -10.25
N THR A 210 5.77 9.76 -9.60
CA THR A 210 4.76 8.83 -10.11
C THR A 210 3.77 8.51 -8.99
N LYS A 211 2.48 8.77 -9.22
CA LYS A 211 1.37 8.39 -8.34
C LYS A 211 1.22 6.87 -8.39
N VAL A 212 1.40 6.21 -7.24
CA VAL A 212 1.43 4.75 -7.14
C VAL A 212 0.16 4.23 -6.47
N VAL A 213 -0.50 3.25 -7.10
CA VAL A 213 -1.45 2.36 -6.40
C VAL A 213 -0.63 1.31 -5.66
N VAL A 214 -0.76 1.22 -4.33
CA VAL A 214 0.03 0.26 -3.56
C VAL A 214 -0.86 -0.83 -2.97
N ARG A 215 -0.54 -2.08 -3.31
CA ARG A 215 -1.26 -3.27 -2.85
C ARG A 215 -0.52 -3.95 -1.69
N LEU A 216 -1.27 -4.30 -0.66
CA LEU A 216 -0.86 -5.20 0.44
C LEU A 216 -1.23 -6.64 0.02
N MET A 217 -0.25 -7.47 -0.35
CA MET A 217 -0.54 -8.83 -0.81
C MET A 217 -0.66 -9.80 0.36
N PHE A 218 -1.86 -10.34 0.58
CA PHE A 218 -2.07 -11.58 1.33
C PHE A 218 -2.93 -12.53 0.49
N ASN A 219 -2.34 -13.66 0.11
CA ASN A 219 -2.88 -14.51 -0.95
C ASN A 219 -3.97 -15.47 -0.41
N ARG A 220 -5.20 -14.96 -0.24
CA ARG A 220 -6.43 -15.77 -0.20
C ARG A 220 -7.28 -15.38 -1.43
N CYS A 221 -7.64 -16.41 -2.20
CA CYS A 221 -8.30 -16.43 -3.50
C CYS A 221 -9.15 -15.20 -3.92
N VAL A 222 -8.54 -14.13 -4.44
CA VAL A 222 -9.08 -13.32 -5.57
C VAL A 222 -7.89 -12.65 -6.27
N ALA A 223 -7.39 -13.24 -7.35
CA ALA A 223 -6.41 -12.56 -8.21
C ALA A 223 -7.10 -12.02 -9.45
N CYS A 224 -7.18 -10.70 -9.56
CA CYS A 224 -7.35 -10.03 -10.84
C CYS A 224 -6.03 -9.32 -11.14
N ALA A 225 -5.25 -9.87 -12.05
CA ALA A 225 -4.09 -9.18 -12.61
C ALA A 225 -4.60 -8.05 -13.51
N VAL A 226 -4.13 -6.84 -13.27
CA VAL A 226 -4.42 -5.67 -14.10
C VAL A 226 -3.07 -5.18 -14.61
N GLY A 227 -2.96 -4.79 -15.87
CA GLY A 227 -1.68 -4.58 -16.56
C GLY A 227 -0.76 -3.51 -15.94
N THR A 228 0.30 -3.16 -16.67
CA THR A 228 1.33 -2.19 -16.26
C THR A 228 0.83 -0.76 -16.02
N THR A 229 -0.46 -0.52 -16.26
CA THR A 229 -1.13 0.78 -16.04
C THR A 229 -1.55 1.00 -14.58
N ARG A 230 -1.60 -0.06 -13.74
CA ARG A 230 -1.76 0.07 -12.29
C ARG A 230 -0.39 0.10 -11.59
N GLY A 231 -0.39 0.31 -10.28
CA GLY A 231 0.87 0.42 -9.54
C GLY A 231 1.72 -0.87 -9.57
N PRO A 232 3.02 -0.81 -9.20
CA PRO A 232 3.99 -1.87 -9.44
C PRO A 232 3.59 -3.26 -8.91
N ALA A 233 2.75 -3.31 -7.87
CA ALA A 233 2.24 -4.56 -7.32
C ALA A 233 1.30 -5.34 -8.26
N TYR A 234 0.84 -4.71 -9.34
CA TYR A 234 -0.02 -5.33 -10.34
C TYR A 234 0.74 -5.92 -11.54
N ASP A 235 2.06 -5.74 -11.58
CA ASP A 235 2.89 -6.26 -12.66
C ASP A 235 2.69 -7.79 -12.80
N PRO A 236 2.30 -8.29 -14.00
CA PRO A 236 2.18 -9.71 -14.27
C PRO A 236 3.45 -10.52 -13.95
N ALA A 237 4.63 -9.89 -13.93
CA ALA A 237 5.89 -10.49 -13.53
C ALA A 237 5.95 -10.85 -12.03
N LEU A 238 5.16 -10.18 -11.18
CA LEU A 238 5.08 -10.44 -9.74
C LEU A 238 4.05 -11.52 -9.37
N VAL A 239 3.34 -12.08 -10.34
CA VAL A 239 2.36 -13.15 -10.11
C VAL A 239 3.07 -14.41 -9.63
N ASP A 240 2.71 -14.89 -8.44
CA ASP A 240 3.27 -16.11 -7.86
C ASP A 240 2.75 -17.35 -8.58
N ARG A 241 3.54 -17.88 -9.51
CA ARG A 241 3.24 -19.10 -10.30
C ARG A 241 3.61 -20.41 -9.60
N ARG A 242 4.09 -20.39 -8.35
CA ARG A 242 4.48 -21.61 -7.62
C ARG A 242 3.29 -22.51 -7.28
N PHE A 243 2.15 -21.92 -6.95
CA PHE A 243 0.98 -22.64 -6.40
C PHE A 243 -0.19 -22.79 -7.37
N PHE A 244 -0.26 -21.97 -8.41
CA PHE A 244 -1.39 -21.94 -9.32
C PHE A 244 -0.92 -21.69 -10.76
N ASN A 245 -1.59 -22.34 -11.70
CA ASN A 245 -1.42 -22.05 -13.11
C ASN A 245 -2.39 -20.91 -13.50
N TRP A 246 -1.91 -19.68 -13.39
CA TRP A 246 -2.70 -18.49 -13.72
C TRP A 246 -2.95 -18.38 -15.22
N THR A 247 -4.20 -18.16 -15.59
CA THR A 247 -4.65 -17.90 -16.96
C THR A 247 -5.31 -16.52 -17.03
N ASP A 248 -5.16 -15.85 -18.17
CA ASP A 248 -5.81 -14.57 -18.40
C ASP A 248 -7.33 -14.74 -18.45
N THR A 249 -8.05 -13.86 -17.75
CA THR A 249 -9.51 -13.82 -17.76
C THR A 249 -10.01 -12.97 -18.94
N THR A 250 -11.18 -13.31 -19.46
CA THR A 250 -11.82 -12.49 -20.51
C THR A 250 -12.55 -11.31 -19.86
N PRO A 251 -12.36 -10.06 -20.33
CA PRO A 251 -13.08 -8.91 -19.83
C PRO A 251 -14.60 -9.09 -19.95
N ILE A 252 -15.33 -8.85 -18.86
CA ILE A 252 -16.79 -9.02 -18.79
C ILE A 252 -17.57 -7.72 -19.00
N ALA A 253 -16.90 -6.57 -18.91
CA ALA A 253 -17.53 -5.26 -18.99
C ALA A 253 -16.54 -4.18 -19.45
N GLN A 254 -17.10 -3.07 -19.97
CA GLN A 254 -16.38 -1.83 -20.25
C GLN A 254 -17.19 -0.68 -19.64
N ILE A 255 -16.48 0.24 -18.99
CA ILE A 255 -17.04 1.44 -18.38
C ILE A 255 -16.37 2.68 -18.97
N PRO A 256 -17.05 3.83 -19.01
CA PRO A 256 -16.43 5.10 -19.37
C PRO A 256 -15.24 5.42 -18.45
N GLN A 257 -14.12 5.79 -19.07
CA GLN A 257 -12.91 6.18 -18.36
C GLN A 257 -12.92 7.68 -18.05
N VAL A 258 -12.38 8.03 -16.88
CA VAL A 258 -12.21 9.42 -16.42
C VAL A 258 -10.80 9.95 -16.78
N GLN A 259 -10.63 11.27 -16.83
CA GLN A 259 -9.36 11.90 -17.22
C GLN A 259 -8.20 11.58 -16.26
N SER A 260 -8.49 11.43 -14.97
CA SER A 260 -7.51 11.11 -13.93
C SER A 260 -8.14 10.28 -12.83
N THR A 261 -7.33 9.43 -12.20
CA THR A 261 -7.72 8.63 -11.02
C THR A 261 -6.84 8.95 -9.82
N TYR A 262 -7.34 8.57 -8.65
CA TYR A 262 -6.71 8.75 -7.35
C TYR A 262 -5.87 7.53 -6.94
N GLY A 263 -4.82 7.78 -6.15
CA GLY A 263 -4.02 6.71 -5.55
C GLY A 263 -4.76 6.07 -4.38
N TYR A 264 -4.63 4.76 -4.21
CA TYR A 264 -5.26 4.06 -3.09
C TYR A 264 -4.46 2.85 -2.61
N ILE A 265 -4.70 2.49 -1.35
CA ILE A 265 -4.25 1.27 -0.71
C ILE A 265 -5.37 0.24 -0.80
N GLU A 266 -5.01 -0.98 -1.15
CA GLU A 266 -5.91 -2.13 -1.12
C GLU A 266 -5.23 -3.38 -0.56
N GLY A 267 -6.05 -4.26 0.02
CA GLY A 267 -5.70 -5.64 0.36
C GLY A 267 -6.39 -6.60 -0.60
N VAL A 268 -7.25 -7.47 -0.05
CA VAL A 268 -8.25 -8.21 -0.85
C VAL A 268 -9.34 -7.23 -1.31
N TYR A 269 -9.73 -6.32 -0.43
CA TYR A 269 -10.68 -5.24 -0.68
C TYR A 269 -9.98 -3.87 -0.67
N PRO A 270 -10.54 -2.86 -1.34
CA PRO A 270 -10.09 -1.46 -1.26
C PRO A 270 -10.17 -0.93 0.17
N ILE A 271 -9.12 -0.25 0.63
CA ILE A 271 -8.99 0.18 2.05
C ILE A 271 -9.12 1.70 2.18
N MET A 272 -8.26 2.47 1.51
CA MET A 272 -8.24 3.93 1.67
C MET A 272 -7.58 4.61 0.46
N ASN A 273 -8.09 5.77 0.03
CA ASN A 273 -7.46 6.58 -1.01
C ASN A 273 -6.67 7.79 -0.46
N ASP A 274 -5.90 8.42 -1.35
CA ASP A 274 -5.14 9.66 -1.10
C ASP A 274 -6.02 10.90 -0.84
N HIS A 275 -7.35 10.75 -0.93
CA HIS A 275 -8.36 11.78 -0.65
C HIS A 275 -9.16 11.56 0.65
N ARG A 276 -8.66 10.72 1.57
CA ARG A 276 -9.27 10.49 2.91
C ARG A 276 -10.62 9.78 2.85
N VAL A 277 -10.88 8.98 1.82
CA VAL A 277 -12.01 8.05 1.81
C VAL A 277 -11.49 6.68 2.21
N ALA A 278 -12.05 6.10 3.27
CA ALA A 278 -11.73 4.75 3.71
C ALA A 278 -12.96 3.84 3.62
N MET A 279 -12.71 2.56 3.37
CA MET A 279 -13.76 1.55 3.22
C MET A 279 -13.38 0.27 3.95
N GLY A 280 -14.37 -0.34 4.61
CA GLY A 280 -14.31 -1.72 5.10
C GLY A 280 -15.57 -2.47 4.68
N GLU A 281 -15.48 -3.78 4.51
CA GLU A 281 -16.56 -4.59 3.95
C GLU A 281 -16.90 -5.79 4.85
N SER A 282 -18.16 -6.24 4.79
CA SER A 282 -18.64 -7.47 5.39
C SER A 282 -19.71 -8.15 4.53
N THR A 283 -19.40 -9.38 4.09
CA THR A 283 -20.28 -10.23 3.31
C THR A 283 -21.51 -10.66 4.08
N CYS A 284 -22.68 -10.40 3.50
CA CYS A 284 -23.98 -10.56 4.15
C CYS A 284 -24.90 -11.50 3.36
N ALA A 285 -25.70 -12.26 4.10
CA ALA A 285 -26.77 -13.03 3.49
C ALA A 285 -27.87 -12.11 2.93
N ALA A 286 -28.33 -12.38 1.71
CA ALA A 286 -29.35 -11.62 1.01
C ALA A 286 -30.34 -12.54 0.26
N LYS A 287 -31.58 -12.07 0.06
CA LYS A 287 -32.65 -12.89 -0.58
C LYS A 287 -32.47 -13.10 -2.08
N PHE A 288 -31.77 -12.19 -2.76
CA PHE A 288 -31.53 -12.28 -4.21
C PHE A 288 -30.10 -12.67 -4.51
N VAL A 289 -29.95 -13.51 -5.54
CA VAL A 289 -28.67 -13.98 -6.07
C VAL A 289 -28.66 -13.70 -7.56
N SER A 290 -27.58 -13.12 -8.07
CA SER A 290 -27.34 -12.93 -9.49
C SER A 290 -26.05 -13.64 -9.91
N LYS A 291 -25.93 -13.90 -11.21
CA LYS A 291 -24.73 -14.49 -11.80
C LYS A 291 -23.97 -13.41 -12.58
N PRO A 292 -22.63 -13.43 -12.58
CA PRO A 292 -21.84 -12.60 -13.45
C PRO A 292 -22.03 -13.01 -14.91
N VAL A 293 -21.72 -12.11 -15.85
CA VAL A 293 -21.72 -12.41 -17.31
C VAL A 293 -20.83 -13.61 -17.64
N SER A 294 -19.67 -13.75 -16.99
CA SER A 294 -18.79 -14.92 -17.14
C SER A 294 -19.45 -16.25 -16.73
N GLY A 295 -20.39 -16.21 -15.78
CA GLY A 295 -21.19 -17.35 -15.32
C GLY A 295 -22.53 -17.51 -16.05
N GLY A 296 -22.71 -16.83 -17.19
CA GLY A 296 -23.95 -16.86 -17.98
C GLY A 296 -25.09 -15.99 -17.44
N GLY A 297 -24.81 -15.10 -16.48
CA GLY A 297 -25.75 -14.12 -15.97
C GLY A 297 -25.68 -12.78 -16.70
N ARG A 298 -26.17 -11.72 -16.03
CA ARG A 298 -26.23 -10.35 -16.58
C ARG A 298 -25.45 -9.32 -15.76
N ALA A 299 -25.09 -9.64 -14.53
CA ALA A 299 -24.36 -8.74 -13.65
C ALA A 299 -22.90 -8.62 -14.08
N ARG A 300 -22.32 -7.42 -13.93
CA ARG A 300 -20.97 -7.13 -14.44
C ARG A 300 -20.00 -6.70 -13.36
N LEU A 301 -20.47 -6.21 -12.23
CA LEU A 301 -19.63 -5.68 -11.16
C LEU A 301 -19.85 -6.47 -9.88
N ASP A 302 -18.76 -6.81 -9.20
CA ASP A 302 -18.77 -7.23 -7.81
C ASP A 302 -18.42 -6.05 -6.91
N ILE A 303 -18.40 -6.30 -5.60
CA ILE A 303 -18.13 -5.27 -4.63
C ILE A 303 -16.68 -4.79 -4.63
N VAL A 304 -15.74 -5.66 -5.01
CA VAL A 304 -14.31 -5.33 -5.05
C VAL A 304 -14.07 -4.31 -6.16
N GLU A 305 -14.59 -4.54 -7.36
CA GLU A 305 -14.49 -3.60 -8.47
C GLU A 305 -15.26 -2.30 -8.19
N LEU A 306 -16.43 -2.38 -7.57
CA LEU A 306 -17.17 -1.17 -7.16
C LEU A 306 -16.37 -0.31 -6.17
N GLY A 307 -15.78 -0.92 -5.15
CA GLY A 307 -14.94 -0.21 -4.19
C GLY A 307 -13.67 0.38 -4.84
N ARG A 308 -13.05 -0.33 -5.80
CA ARG A 308 -11.90 0.18 -6.56
C ARG A 308 -12.28 1.44 -7.32
N LEU A 309 -13.39 1.38 -8.07
CA LEU A 309 -13.90 2.53 -8.82
C LEU A 309 -14.26 3.70 -7.90
N ALA A 310 -14.79 3.41 -6.71
CA ALA A 310 -15.09 4.43 -5.72
C ALA A 310 -13.83 5.14 -5.23
N LEU A 311 -12.81 4.39 -4.79
CA LEU A 311 -11.56 4.98 -4.32
C LEU A 311 -10.78 5.68 -5.44
N GLU A 312 -10.84 5.19 -6.68
CA GLU A 312 -10.18 5.80 -7.85
C GLU A 312 -10.82 7.13 -8.28
N ARG A 313 -12.09 7.39 -7.95
CA ARG A 313 -12.88 8.48 -8.58
C ARG A 313 -13.54 9.46 -7.60
N THR A 314 -13.48 9.23 -6.29
CA THR A 314 -14.23 10.03 -5.30
C THR A 314 -13.36 10.59 -4.18
N THR A 315 -13.85 11.65 -3.54
CA THR A 315 -13.13 12.40 -2.50
C THR A 315 -13.90 12.55 -1.18
N CYS A 316 -15.13 12.05 -1.11
CA CYS A 316 -15.95 12.01 0.10
C CYS A 316 -16.81 10.73 0.14
N ALA A 317 -17.31 10.38 1.33
CA ALA A 317 -18.05 9.14 1.55
C ALA A 317 -19.38 9.10 0.77
N ARG A 318 -20.11 10.22 0.69
CA ARG A 318 -21.39 10.29 -0.03
C ARG A 318 -21.22 10.07 -1.54
N ASP A 319 -20.22 10.70 -2.13
CA ASP A 319 -19.93 10.54 -3.57
C ASP A 319 -19.52 9.10 -3.88
N ALA A 320 -18.74 8.47 -2.98
CA ALA A 320 -18.37 7.06 -3.09
C ALA A 320 -19.61 6.15 -3.09
N ILE A 321 -20.56 6.38 -2.17
CA ILE A 321 -21.84 5.64 -2.10
C ILE A 321 -22.65 5.84 -3.37
N ALA A 322 -22.82 7.09 -3.81
CA ALA A 322 -23.61 7.42 -4.99
C ALA A 322 -23.02 6.80 -6.26
N LEU A 323 -21.68 6.83 -6.39
CA LEU A 323 -20.99 6.22 -7.52
C LEU A 323 -21.15 4.70 -7.53
N MET A 324 -20.92 4.04 -6.40
CA MET A 324 -21.09 2.58 -6.29
C MET A 324 -22.53 2.17 -6.59
N GLY A 325 -23.50 2.85 -5.98
CA GLY A 325 -24.92 2.62 -6.20
C GLY A 325 -25.30 2.77 -7.67
N GLY A 326 -24.95 3.89 -8.31
CA GLY A 326 -25.28 4.16 -9.71
C GLY A 326 -24.59 3.19 -10.70
N MET A 327 -23.35 2.78 -10.41
CA MET A 327 -22.65 1.76 -11.21
C MET A 327 -23.32 0.39 -11.07
N ALA A 328 -23.68 -0.01 -9.84
CA ALA A 328 -24.37 -1.25 -9.56
C ALA A 328 -25.77 -1.30 -10.20
N GLU A 329 -26.50 -0.17 -10.20
CA GLU A 329 -27.80 -0.05 -10.87
C GLU A 329 -27.68 -0.15 -12.40
N THR A 330 -26.61 0.41 -12.99
CA THR A 330 -26.41 0.49 -14.45
C THR A 330 -25.82 -0.79 -15.05
N TYR A 331 -24.86 -1.40 -14.35
CA TYR A 331 -24.07 -2.53 -14.87
C TYR A 331 -24.45 -3.87 -14.22
N GLY A 332 -25.25 -3.85 -13.17
CA GLY A 332 -25.68 -5.02 -12.43
C GLY A 332 -24.62 -5.50 -11.44
N TYR A 333 -25.10 -6.03 -10.32
CA TYR A 333 -24.29 -6.43 -9.18
C TYR A 333 -24.38 -7.93 -8.92
N TYR A 334 -23.26 -8.59 -8.58
CA TYR A 334 -23.22 -9.99 -8.12
C TYR A 334 -22.35 -10.16 -6.88
N GLY A 335 -22.74 -11.09 -6.01
CA GLY A 335 -22.00 -11.42 -4.79
C GLY A 335 -20.91 -12.46 -5.00
N SER A 336 -20.23 -12.84 -3.91
CA SER A 336 -19.03 -13.67 -3.93
C SER A 336 -19.25 -15.10 -4.43
N PHE A 337 -20.45 -15.66 -4.23
CA PHE A 337 -20.83 -16.99 -4.72
C PHE A 337 -22.17 -16.95 -5.47
N TRP A 338 -22.27 -17.69 -6.58
CA TRP A 338 -23.47 -17.68 -7.44
C TRP A 338 -23.88 -19.04 -8.01
N GLU A 339 -23.11 -20.10 -7.76
CA GLU A 339 -23.36 -21.44 -8.33
C GLU A 339 -23.89 -22.45 -7.32
N THR A 340 -23.78 -22.16 -6.01
CA THR A 340 -24.17 -23.08 -4.95
C THR A 340 -25.61 -22.82 -4.47
N PRO A 341 -26.29 -23.83 -3.91
CA PRO A 341 -27.58 -23.62 -3.24
C PRO A 341 -27.50 -22.62 -2.07
N SER A 342 -26.33 -22.46 -1.45
CA SER A 342 -26.03 -21.51 -0.38
C SER A 342 -25.54 -20.14 -0.86
N ALA A 343 -25.60 -19.86 -2.16
CA ALA A 343 -25.14 -18.58 -2.71
C ALA A 343 -25.80 -17.36 -2.06
N PHE A 344 -27.03 -17.50 -1.56
CA PHE A 344 -27.75 -16.46 -0.83
C PHE A 344 -27.03 -15.98 0.43
N GLU A 345 -26.18 -16.81 1.05
CA GLU A 345 -25.42 -16.45 2.26
C GLU A 345 -24.34 -15.39 1.99
N ASN A 346 -23.95 -15.23 0.73
CA ASN A 346 -22.86 -14.37 0.29
C ASN A 346 -23.23 -13.51 -0.92
N ALA A 347 -24.53 -13.26 -1.09
CA ALA A 347 -25.04 -12.52 -2.23
C ALA A 347 -25.08 -11.01 -1.99
N GLY A 348 -25.14 -10.57 -0.71
CA GLY A 348 -25.15 -9.17 -0.34
C GLY A 348 -23.87 -8.74 0.36
N GLU A 349 -23.64 -7.43 0.45
CA GLU A 349 -22.46 -6.84 1.05
C GLU A 349 -22.83 -5.63 1.90
N ALA A 350 -22.13 -5.45 3.01
CA ALA A 350 -22.23 -4.30 3.89
C ALA A 350 -20.90 -3.56 3.97
N LEU A 351 -20.89 -2.26 3.65
CA LEU A 351 -19.67 -1.45 3.60
C LEU A 351 -19.73 -0.33 4.62
N THR A 352 -18.69 -0.24 5.42
CA THR A 352 -18.37 0.98 6.18
C THR A 352 -17.61 1.91 5.26
N ILE A 353 -18.08 3.15 5.11
CA ILE A 353 -17.46 4.15 4.24
C ILE A 353 -17.32 5.43 5.05
N THR A 354 -16.09 5.91 5.18
CA THR A 354 -15.78 7.06 6.04
C THR A 354 -14.95 8.10 5.33
N ASP A 355 -15.17 9.35 5.71
CA ASP A 355 -14.32 10.49 5.39
C ASP A 355 -14.06 11.30 6.68
N PRO A 356 -13.26 12.39 6.65
CA PRO A 356 -12.96 13.16 7.87
C PRO A 356 -14.17 13.83 8.53
N THR A 357 -15.31 13.89 7.86
CA THR A 357 -16.51 14.60 8.30
C THR A 357 -17.69 13.67 8.59
N GLU A 358 -17.76 12.51 7.93
CA GLU A 358 -18.91 11.62 7.99
C GLU A 358 -18.51 10.14 7.97
N ALA A 359 -19.34 9.32 8.62
CA ALA A 359 -19.26 7.87 8.57
C ALA A 359 -20.60 7.29 8.14
N TRP A 360 -20.55 6.32 7.22
CA TRP A 360 -21.71 5.72 6.59
C TRP A 360 -21.63 4.19 6.60
N MET A 361 -22.80 3.56 6.65
CA MET A 361 -22.97 2.12 6.40
C MET A 361 -23.79 1.97 5.12
N LEU A 362 -23.29 1.21 4.14
CA LEU A 362 -23.97 0.87 2.89
C LEU A 362 -24.32 -0.61 2.89
N HIS A 363 -25.55 -0.97 2.57
CA HIS A 363 -25.95 -2.34 2.25
C HIS A 363 -26.28 -2.43 0.77
N MET A 364 -25.79 -3.48 0.11
CA MET A 364 -26.00 -3.73 -1.31
C MET A 364 -26.32 -5.20 -1.57
N LEU A 365 -27.25 -5.45 -2.48
CA LEU A 365 -27.58 -6.79 -2.98
C LEU A 365 -28.01 -6.73 -4.45
N PRO A 366 -28.04 -7.88 -5.15
CA PRO A 366 -28.57 -7.94 -6.50
C PRO A 366 -30.07 -7.64 -6.54
N ASP A 367 -30.54 -7.15 -7.68
CA ASP A 367 -31.96 -7.02 -7.93
C ASP A 367 -32.61 -8.34 -8.38
N ASP A 368 -33.92 -8.34 -8.53
CA ASP A 368 -34.68 -9.53 -8.95
C ASP A 368 -34.53 -9.86 -10.45
N THR A 369 -33.93 -8.98 -11.25
CA THR A 369 -33.65 -9.22 -12.67
C THR A 369 -32.24 -9.76 -12.94
N GLY A 370 -31.34 -9.64 -11.96
CA GLY A 370 -29.92 -9.96 -12.07
C GLY A 370 -29.12 -9.00 -12.96
N ALA A 371 -29.71 -7.86 -13.35
CA ALA A 371 -29.09 -6.85 -14.22
C ALA A 371 -28.94 -5.48 -13.53
N SER A 372 -29.42 -5.34 -12.30
CA SER A 372 -29.31 -4.13 -11.49
C SER A 372 -28.93 -4.50 -10.06
N ALA A 373 -29.04 -3.54 -9.14
CA ALA A 373 -28.77 -3.72 -7.72
C ALA A 373 -29.84 -3.01 -6.88
N ILE A 374 -29.95 -3.42 -5.63
CA ILE A 374 -30.72 -2.77 -4.58
C ILE A 374 -29.73 -2.33 -3.52
N TRP A 375 -29.81 -1.09 -3.05
CA TRP A 375 -28.90 -0.60 -2.03
C TRP A 375 -29.54 0.45 -1.13
N VAL A 376 -29.03 0.54 0.10
CA VAL A 376 -29.34 1.60 1.07
C VAL A 376 -28.08 1.99 1.82
N ALA A 377 -27.91 3.26 2.13
CA ALA A 377 -26.91 3.74 3.06
C ALA A 377 -27.52 4.58 4.19
N GLN A 378 -26.96 4.47 5.39
CA GLN A 378 -27.33 5.24 6.57
C GLN A 378 -26.09 5.88 7.20
N ARG A 379 -26.17 7.16 7.54
CA ARG A 379 -25.14 7.89 8.27
C ARG A 379 -25.12 7.47 9.73
N VAL A 380 -23.92 7.26 10.27
CA VAL A 380 -23.69 7.07 11.70
C VAL A 380 -23.64 8.45 12.36
N HIS A 381 -24.38 8.64 13.45
CA HIS A 381 -24.35 9.91 14.19
C HIS A 381 -22.95 10.20 14.74
N ASP A 382 -22.58 11.48 14.79
CA ASP A 382 -21.21 11.93 15.13
C ASP A 382 -20.71 11.45 16.51
N ASN A 383 -21.61 11.14 17.45
CA ASN A 383 -21.29 10.63 18.79
C ASN A 383 -21.68 9.16 18.99
N HIS A 384 -21.89 8.42 17.90
CA HIS A 384 -22.27 7.02 17.92
C HIS A 384 -21.19 6.13 17.30
N VAL A 385 -21.24 4.84 17.63
CA VAL A 385 -20.53 3.76 16.96
C VAL A 385 -21.56 2.81 16.31
N ALA A 386 -21.23 2.29 15.14
CA ALA A 386 -21.99 1.25 14.45
C ALA A 386 -21.06 0.08 14.12
N ALA A 387 -21.62 -1.12 14.05
CA ALA A 387 -20.89 -2.33 13.70
C ALA A 387 -21.73 -3.21 12.78
N VAL A 388 -21.07 -3.95 11.90
CA VAL A 388 -21.71 -4.93 11.02
C VAL A 388 -20.92 -6.23 11.06
N ALA A 389 -21.64 -7.35 11.04
CA ALA A 389 -21.07 -8.67 11.21
C ALA A 389 -21.87 -9.69 10.40
N ASN A 390 -21.56 -9.81 9.11
CA ASN A 390 -22.15 -10.76 8.16
C ASN A 390 -23.69 -10.76 8.02
N ARG A 391 -24.34 -9.67 8.46
CA ARG A 391 -25.78 -9.48 8.32
C ARG A 391 -26.12 -8.01 8.27
N PHE A 392 -27.12 -7.65 7.45
CA PHE A 392 -27.58 -6.28 7.33
C PHE A 392 -28.13 -5.72 8.64
N VAL A 393 -27.71 -4.49 8.97
CA VAL A 393 -28.07 -3.79 10.23
C VAL A 393 -28.93 -2.53 10.02
N ILE A 394 -29.14 -2.07 8.78
CA ILE A 394 -30.02 -0.92 8.50
C ILE A 394 -31.46 -1.42 8.54
N ARG A 395 -32.21 -0.89 9.49
CA ARG A 395 -33.60 -1.27 9.76
C ARG A 395 -34.55 -0.31 9.04
N GLU A 396 -35.25 0.53 9.81
CA GLU A 396 -36.21 1.49 9.28
C GLU A 396 -35.52 2.61 8.50
N ILE A 397 -36.00 2.88 7.29
CA ILE A 397 -35.47 3.95 6.42
C ILE A 397 -36.42 5.14 6.43
N ASN A 398 -35.87 6.34 6.59
CA ASN A 398 -36.60 7.58 6.35
C ASN A 398 -36.21 8.20 5.00
N PHE A 399 -37.01 7.96 3.97
CA PHE A 399 -36.77 8.49 2.61
C PHE A 399 -36.86 10.01 2.49
N THR A 400 -37.40 10.70 3.49
CA THR A 400 -37.45 12.18 3.50
C THR A 400 -36.18 12.81 4.07
N ASP A 401 -35.37 12.03 4.79
CA ASP A 401 -34.13 12.48 5.42
C ASP A 401 -32.94 12.10 4.55
N THR A 402 -32.71 12.92 3.51
CA THR A 402 -31.60 12.74 2.56
C THR A 402 -30.23 13.04 3.19
N ASP A 403 -30.21 13.67 4.36
CA ASP A 403 -28.96 13.98 5.07
C ASP A 403 -28.41 12.74 5.79
N HIS A 404 -29.28 11.83 6.22
CA HIS A 404 -28.90 10.60 6.93
C HIS A 404 -29.18 9.31 6.15
N PHE A 405 -29.96 9.35 5.07
CA PHE A 405 -30.29 8.16 4.27
C PHE A 405 -30.09 8.40 2.77
N MET A 406 -29.56 7.37 2.10
CA MET A 406 -29.47 7.27 0.65
C MET A 406 -29.99 5.88 0.25
N ALA A 407 -30.71 5.75 -0.86
CA ALA A 407 -31.22 4.45 -1.30
C ALA A 407 -31.44 4.39 -2.81
N SER A 408 -31.43 3.18 -3.36
CA SER A 408 -31.77 2.93 -4.76
C SER A 408 -33.24 3.25 -5.05
N ALA A 409 -33.53 3.74 -6.25
CA ALA A 409 -34.90 4.14 -6.62
C ALA A 409 -35.87 2.94 -6.68
N ASN A 410 -35.34 1.74 -6.94
CA ASN A 410 -36.09 0.50 -7.08
C ASN A 410 -36.39 -0.23 -5.74
N VAL A 411 -35.89 0.26 -4.60
CA VAL A 411 -35.94 -0.44 -3.30
C VAL A 411 -37.37 -0.70 -2.81
N LEU A 412 -38.29 0.24 -3.00
CA LEU A 412 -39.67 0.07 -2.53
C LEU A 412 -40.51 -0.79 -3.47
N ASP A 413 -40.29 -0.63 -4.77
CA ASP A 413 -41.07 -1.32 -5.79
C ASP A 413 -40.75 -2.83 -5.82
N ILE A 414 -39.47 -3.18 -5.65
CA ILE A 414 -39.05 -4.58 -5.56
C ILE A 414 -39.56 -5.21 -4.26
N ALA A 415 -39.56 -4.49 -3.14
CA ALA A 415 -40.09 -5.02 -1.89
C ALA A 415 -41.61 -5.29 -1.99
N LYS A 416 -42.37 -4.36 -2.59
CA LYS A 416 -43.82 -4.50 -2.80
C LYS A 416 -44.17 -5.67 -3.71
N ARG A 417 -43.51 -5.79 -4.87
CA ARG A 417 -43.86 -6.81 -5.88
C ARG A 417 -43.58 -8.25 -5.41
N HIS A 418 -42.61 -8.44 -4.51
CA HIS A 418 -42.29 -9.74 -3.92
C HIS A 418 -43.00 -10.00 -2.59
N GLY A 419 -43.86 -9.06 -2.14
CA GLY A 419 -44.61 -9.19 -0.89
C GLY A 419 -43.73 -9.08 0.37
N PHE A 420 -42.52 -8.50 0.25
CA PHE A 420 -41.63 -8.23 1.38
C PHE A 420 -42.05 -6.99 2.18
N TRP A 421 -42.84 -6.13 1.56
CA TRP A 421 -43.43 -4.96 2.20
C TRP A 421 -44.88 -4.78 1.77
N ASP A 422 -45.75 -4.46 2.72
CA ASP A 422 -47.19 -4.27 2.51
C ASP A 422 -47.54 -2.93 1.82
N GLY A 423 -46.56 -2.02 1.72
CA GLY A 423 -46.73 -0.69 1.15
C GLY A 423 -47.32 0.35 2.11
N VAL A 424 -47.60 -0.03 3.35
CA VAL A 424 -48.28 0.80 4.36
C VAL A 424 -47.42 0.97 5.61
N ALA A 425 -46.82 -0.11 6.10
CA ALA A 425 -45.94 -0.10 7.27
C ALA A 425 -44.67 0.71 6.98
N ARG A 426 -43.93 1.08 8.04
CA ARG A 426 -42.59 1.66 7.89
C ARG A 426 -41.69 0.62 7.23
N PHE A 427 -40.90 1.06 6.25
CA PHE A 427 -40.06 0.16 5.48
C PHE A 427 -38.79 -0.19 6.25
N ASP A 428 -38.58 -1.48 6.51
CA ASP A 428 -37.40 -2.05 7.16
C ASP A 428 -36.57 -2.85 6.15
N PHE A 429 -35.33 -2.41 5.89
CA PHE A 429 -34.49 -3.00 4.84
C PHE A 429 -34.00 -4.40 5.19
N THR A 430 -33.51 -4.61 6.42
CA THR A 430 -33.05 -5.92 6.86
C THR A 430 -34.19 -6.94 6.81
N ASP A 431 -35.40 -6.59 7.25
CA ASP A 431 -36.53 -7.53 7.17
C ASP A 431 -36.94 -7.83 5.72
N ALA A 432 -36.90 -6.80 4.86
CA ALA A 432 -37.27 -6.94 3.47
C ALA A 432 -36.26 -7.80 2.68
N TYR A 433 -34.96 -7.62 2.90
CA TYR A 433 -33.91 -8.10 1.97
C TYR A 433 -32.82 -8.98 2.56
N ALA A 434 -32.61 -8.99 3.88
CA ALA A 434 -31.59 -9.87 4.46
C ALA A 434 -31.97 -11.35 4.28
N GLY A 435 -30.95 -12.20 4.26
CA GLY A 435 -31.11 -13.65 4.26
C GLY A 435 -31.84 -14.18 5.51
N PRO A 436 -32.13 -15.48 5.54
CA PRO A 436 -32.81 -16.10 6.67
C PRO A 436 -32.09 -15.82 8.00
N PRO A 437 -32.81 -15.81 9.14
CA PRO A 437 -32.21 -15.54 10.43
C PRO A 437 -31.02 -16.45 10.73
N ASP A 438 -29.93 -15.84 11.17
CA ASP A 438 -28.75 -16.54 11.67
C ASP A 438 -29.13 -17.31 12.94
N VAL A 439 -29.29 -18.62 12.81
CA VAL A 439 -29.65 -19.54 13.92
C VAL A 439 -28.52 -19.69 14.94
N THR A 440 -27.29 -19.30 14.58
CA THR A 440 -26.10 -19.42 15.44
C THR A 440 -25.80 -18.14 16.24
N LEU A 441 -26.59 -17.07 16.05
CA LEU A 441 -26.37 -15.76 16.66
C LEU A 441 -24.97 -15.14 16.40
N SER A 442 -24.17 -15.76 15.53
CA SER A 442 -22.79 -15.39 15.22
C SER A 442 -22.66 -13.95 14.73
N SER A 443 -23.70 -13.45 14.07
CA SER A 443 -23.78 -12.10 13.54
C SER A 443 -24.21 -11.09 14.62
N SER A 444 -25.32 -11.34 15.30
CA SER A 444 -25.94 -10.37 16.20
C SER A 444 -25.13 -10.17 17.49
N LEU A 445 -24.52 -11.23 18.02
CA LEU A 445 -23.70 -11.14 19.24
C LEU A 445 -22.42 -10.33 19.01
N ARG A 446 -21.77 -10.45 17.85
CA ARG A 446 -20.58 -9.64 17.52
C ARG A 446 -20.91 -8.16 17.44
N VAL A 447 -22.02 -7.80 16.79
CA VAL A 447 -22.51 -6.41 16.76
C VAL A 447 -22.79 -5.95 18.19
N GLY A 448 -23.57 -6.71 18.95
CA GLY A 448 -23.89 -6.39 20.34
C GLY A 448 -22.65 -6.21 21.22
N ARG A 449 -21.62 -7.03 21.02
CA ARG A 449 -20.38 -6.96 21.77
C ARG A 449 -19.61 -5.68 21.46
N VAL A 450 -19.42 -5.32 20.19
CA VAL A 450 -18.77 -4.05 19.81
C VAL A 450 -19.49 -2.86 20.44
N LEU A 451 -20.83 -2.85 20.38
CA LEU A 451 -21.63 -1.77 20.96
C LEU A 451 -21.54 -1.74 22.50
N SER A 452 -21.49 -2.91 23.15
CA SER A 452 -21.29 -3.03 24.62
C SER A 452 -19.91 -2.59 25.09
N LEU A 453 -18.89 -2.73 24.25
CA LEU A 453 -17.53 -2.27 24.56
C LEU A 453 -17.42 -0.74 24.48
N ALA A 454 -18.24 -0.10 23.64
CA ALA A 454 -18.29 1.34 23.49
C ALA A 454 -19.28 2.04 24.46
N ASN A 455 -20.28 1.29 24.93
CA ASN A 455 -21.30 1.76 25.85
C ASN A 455 -21.68 0.66 26.84
N LYS A 456 -21.40 0.89 28.12
CA LYS A 456 -21.62 -0.09 29.20
C LYS A 456 -23.10 -0.35 29.49
N ASP A 457 -23.99 0.55 29.07
CA ASP A 457 -25.44 0.40 29.25
C ASP A 457 -26.05 -0.50 28.16
N VAL A 458 -25.28 -0.84 27.11
CA VAL A 458 -25.66 -1.84 26.11
C VAL A 458 -25.41 -3.24 26.65
N ASN A 459 -26.50 -3.96 26.90
CA ASN A 459 -26.43 -5.35 27.33
C ASN A 459 -26.30 -6.30 26.11
N VAL A 460 -25.15 -6.96 25.97
CA VAL A 460 -24.89 -7.93 24.89
C VAL A 460 -25.94 -9.05 24.83
N ASP A 461 -26.53 -9.43 25.96
CA ASP A 461 -27.50 -10.52 26.04
C ASP A 461 -28.78 -10.22 25.24
N THR A 462 -29.13 -8.95 25.04
CA THR A 462 -30.34 -8.58 24.27
C THR A 462 -30.18 -8.86 22.78
N PHE A 463 -28.95 -9.03 22.31
CA PHE A 463 -28.63 -9.33 20.92
C PHE A 463 -28.77 -10.81 20.58
N ALA A 464 -28.97 -11.66 21.59
CA ALA A 464 -29.38 -13.05 21.38
C ALA A 464 -30.86 -13.16 20.93
N ASP A 465 -31.69 -12.17 21.28
CA ASP A 465 -33.15 -12.32 21.29
C ASP A 465 -33.93 -11.43 20.31
N THR A 466 -33.27 -10.68 19.40
CA THR A 466 -33.78 -10.08 18.12
C THR A 466 -33.66 -8.56 17.89
N THR A 467 -33.25 -7.73 18.86
CA THR A 467 -33.24 -6.26 18.63
C THR A 467 -31.85 -5.69 18.40
N LEU A 468 -31.46 -5.65 17.12
CA LEU A 468 -30.29 -4.90 16.64
C LEU A 468 -30.71 -3.45 16.41
N PHE A 469 -30.24 -2.53 17.26
CA PHE A 469 -30.23 -1.12 16.91
C PHE A 469 -29.00 -0.81 16.06
N PHE A 470 -29.15 0.08 15.07
CA PHE A 470 -28.13 0.38 14.07
C PHE A 470 -26.81 0.92 14.67
N SER A 471 -26.90 1.75 15.72
CA SER A 471 -25.74 2.37 16.35
C SER A 471 -26.00 2.67 17.83
N ALA A 472 -24.94 2.69 18.66
CA ALA A 472 -24.99 3.12 20.06
C ALA A 472 -24.21 4.42 20.24
N LYS A 473 -24.72 5.30 21.11
CA LYS A 473 -23.96 6.44 21.61
C LYS A 473 -22.77 5.96 22.44
N VAL A 474 -21.60 6.54 22.22
CA VAL A 474 -20.41 6.21 23.03
C VAL A 474 -20.48 6.83 24.43
N ASP A 475 -20.03 6.10 25.46
CA ASP A 475 -19.99 6.64 26.83
C ASP A 475 -18.87 7.66 27.02
N THR A 476 -17.73 7.38 26.40
CA THR A 476 -16.51 8.20 26.43
C THR A 476 -15.91 8.26 25.04
N LEU A 477 -15.08 9.28 24.78
CA LEU A 477 -14.40 9.41 23.50
C LEU A 477 -13.49 8.19 23.26
N LEU A 478 -13.72 7.48 22.15
CA LEU A 478 -12.94 6.30 21.79
C LEU A 478 -11.60 6.71 21.21
N THR A 479 -10.54 6.10 21.71
CA THR A 479 -9.20 6.21 21.13
C THR A 479 -9.02 5.18 20.01
N VAL A 480 -7.97 5.36 19.20
CA VAL A 480 -7.59 4.39 18.17
C VAL A 480 -7.26 3.03 18.80
N GLN A 481 -6.61 3.03 19.98
CA GLN A 481 -6.33 1.80 20.72
C GLN A 481 -7.60 1.09 21.20
N ASP A 482 -8.67 1.83 21.52
CA ASP A 482 -9.96 1.21 21.87
C ASP A 482 -10.54 0.45 20.68
N VAL A 483 -10.53 1.04 19.49
CA VAL A 483 -11.02 0.38 18.26
C VAL A 483 -10.17 -0.85 17.90
N MET A 484 -8.84 -0.75 18.04
CA MET A 484 -7.96 -1.91 17.88
C MET A 484 -8.26 -3.01 18.90
N ARG A 485 -8.53 -2.65 20.16
CA ARG A 485 -8.90 -3.59 21.21
C ARG A 485 -10.23 -4.26 20.90
N PHE A 486 -11.21 -3.56 20.34
CA PHE A 486 -12.50 -4.15 19.98
C PHE A 486 -12.33 -5.27 18.95
N GLN A 487 -11.41 -5.11 17.99
CA GLN A 487 -11.12 -6.17 17.01
C GLN A 487 -10.45 -7.42 17.63
N ARG A 488 -9.86 -7.30 18.82
CA ARG A 488 -9.16 -8.38 19.53
C ARG A 488 -10.06 -9.21 20.46
N ASP A 489 -11.33 -8.85 20.59
CA ASP A 489 -12.21 -9.35 21.64
C ASP A 489 -12.83 -10.72 21.28
N HIS A 490 -12.92 -11.58 22.29
CA HIS A 490 -13.52 -12.93 22.27
C HIS A 490 -14.63 -13.05 23.32
N TYR A 491 -15.36 -11.96 23.57
CA TYR A 491 -16.44 -11.81 24.55
C TYR A 491 -15.98 -11.87 26.02
N GLU A 492 -14.74 -11.46 26.30
CA GLU A 492 -14.13 -11.53 27.63
C GLU A 492 -15.01 -10.85 28.70
N GLY A 493 -15.25 -11.56 29.80
CA GLY A 493 -16.05 -11.06 30.92
C GLY A 493 -17.58 -11.12 30.72
N THR A 494 -18.05 -11.70 29.61
CA THR A 494 -19.48 -11.97 29.39
C THR A 494 -19.81 -13.46 29.60
N LYS A 495 -21.09 -13.83 29.50
CA LYS A 495 -21.49 -15.25 29.51
C LYS A 495 -21.04 -16.03 28.27
N PHE A 496 -20.62 -15.32 27.21
CA PHE A 496 -20.17 -15.87 25.94
C PHE A 496 -18.64 -15.95 25.84
N ASP A 497 -17.92 -15.67 26.93
CA ASP A 497 -16.45 -15.61 26.99
C ASP A 497 -15.81 -16.93 26.53
N LEU A 498 -15.14 -16.88 25.38
CA LEU A 498 -14.50 -18.06 24.77
C LEU A 498 -13.18 -18.44 25.43
N THR A 499 -12.62 -17.59 26.30
CA THR A 499 -11.43 -17.91 27.09
C THR A 499 -11.76 -18.77 28.32
N LYS A 500 -13.05 -19.03 28.56
CA LYS A 500 -13.56 -19.78 29.71
C LYS A 500 -14.28 -21.07 29.30
N GLY A 501 -14.47 -21.91 30.30
CA GLY A 501 -15.24 -23.14 30.20
C GLY A 501 -14.41 -24.34 29.72
N PRO A 502 -15.02 -25.54 29.64
CA PRO A 502 -14.31 -26.76 29.27
C PRO A 502 -13.74 -26.71 27.85
N ALA A 503 -14.41 -25.99 26.93
CA ALA A 503 -14.01 -25.89 25.53
C ALA A 503 -12.75 -25.05 25.29
N SER A 504 -12.39 -24.15 26.22
CA SER A 504 -11.16 -23.35 26.13
C SER A 504 -9.91 -24.12 26.59
N GLY A 505 -10.07 -25.37 27.01
CA GLY A 505 -8.98 -26.19 27.56
C GLY A 505 -8.38 -25.63 28.86
N PRO A 506 -7.28 -26.25 29.35
CA PRO A 506 -6.66 -25.87 30.63
C PRO A 506 -6.03 -24.48 30.64
N TYR A 507 -5.78 -23.89 29.46
CA TYR A 507 -5.07 -22.63 29.31
C TYR A 507 -5.90 -21.50 28.71
N GLY A 508 -7.20 -21.71 28.47
CA GLY A 508 -8.12 -20.64 28.08
C GLY A 508 -8.01 -20.20 26.61
N ASP A 509 -7.70 -21.10 25.68
CA ASP A 509 -7.61 -20.79 24.25
C ASP A 509 -9.00 -20.39 23.70
N PRO A 510 -9.18 -19.18 23.14
CA PRO A 510 -10.45 -18.74 22.58
C PRO A 510 -10.75 -19.37 21.21
N ASN A 511 -9.77 -20.00 20.55
CA ASN A 511 -9.95 -20.51 19.20
C ASN A 511 -10.94 -21.69 19.15
N ARG A 512 -11.84 -21.66 18.16
CA ARG A 512 -12.83 -22.72 17.90
C ARG A 512 -12.72 -23.10 16.43
N TYR A 513 -12.30 -24.33 16.18
CA TYR A 513 -12.22 -24.88 14.83
C TYR A 513 -13.61 -25.36 14.40
N GLU A 514 -13.97 -25.08 13.15
CA GLU A 514 -15.25 -25.49 12.57
C GLU A 514 -15.47 -27.01 12.74
N ILE A 515 -16.69 -27.35 13.16
CA ILE A 515 -17.22 -28.72 13.15
C ILE A 515 -18.11 -28.90 11.92
N ALA A 516 -18.35 -30.13 11.50
CA ALA A 516 -19.12 -30.40 10.29
C ALA A 516 -20.55 -29.79 10.39
N ASP A 517 -21.03 -29.20 9.28
CA ASP A 517 -22.32 -28.50 9.18
C ASP A 517 -23.53 -29.29 9.69
N ALA A 518 -23.46 -30.63 9.65
CA ALA A 518 -24.51 -31.53 10.11
C ALA A 518 -24.78 -31.40 11.63
N ASP A 519 -23.82 -30.91 12.41
CA ASP A 519 -23.88 -30.86 13.88
C ASP A 519 -24.33 -29.51 14.43
N VAL A 520 -24.45 -28.46 13.60
CA VAL A 520 -24.83 -27.08 14.00
C VAL A 520 -26.15 -27.03 14.77
N GLY A 521 -27.10 -27.92 14.43
CA GLY A 521 -28.39 -28.04 15.12
C GLY A 521 -28.33 -28.73 16.49
N THR A 522 -27.22 -29.38 16.83
CA THR A 522 -27.01 -30.09 18.11
C THR A 522 -26.14 -29.33 19.11
N GLY A 523 -25.47 -28.27 18.64
CA GLY A 523 -24.67 -27.34 19.42
C GLY A 523 -23.73 -26.54 18.51
N HIS A 524 -23.54 -25.26 18.82
CA HIS A 524 -22.56 -24.40 18.14
C HIS A 524 -21.70 -23.67 19.18
N PHE A 525 -20.53 -23.19 18.74
CA PHE A 525 -19.75 -22.22 19.49
C PHE A 525 -20.03 -20.82 18.94
N GLU A 526 -19.97 -19.83 19.83
CA GLU A 526 -20.08 -18.43 19.41
C GLU A 526 -18.87 -18.05 18.56
N ARG A 527 -19.12 -17.26 17.51
CA ARG A 527 -18.06 -16.71 16.67
C ARG A 527 -17.51 -15.42 17.30
N ALA A 528 -16.23 -15.43 17.64
CA ALA A 528 -15.48 -14.28 18.16
C ALA A 528 -15.36 -13.13 17.15
N ILE A 529 -15.04 -11.92 17.64
CA ILE A 529 -14.65 -10.80 16.78
C ILE A 529 -13.23 -11.04 16.26
N GLY A 530 -12.28 -11.29 17.17
CA GLY A 530 -10.93 -11.73 16.82
C GLY A 530 -10.91 -13.22 16.51
N ILE A 531 -10.40 -13.61 15.34
CA ILE A 531 -10.33 -15.02 14.93
C ILE A 531 -9.02 -15.35 14.22
N TYR A 532 -8.46 -16.53 14.52
CA TYR A 532 -7.23 -17.06 13.95
C TYR A 532 -7.23 -17.21 12.42
N GLU A 533 -8.40 -17.18 11.79
CA GLU A 533 -8.60 -17.24 10.33
C GLU A 533 -8.44 -15.89 9.64
N ALA A 534 -8.41 -14.79 10.40
CA ALA A 534 -8.27 -13.46 9.86
C ALA A 534 -6.92 -13.35 9.12
N THR A 535 -7.00 -12.93 7.86
CA THR A 535 -5.82 -12.74 7.02
C THR A 535 -5.15 -11.40 7.33
N TYR A 536 -5.96 -10.36 7.52
CA TYR A 536 -5.53 -9.06 7.97
C TYR A 536 -6.69 -8.35 8.66
N THR A 537 -6.34 -7.32 9.43
CA THR A 537 -7.24 -6.36 10.04
C THR A 537 -6.67 -4.96 9.83
N PHE A 538 -7.52 -3.94 9.82
CA PHE A 538 -7.04 -2.57 9.76
C PHE A 538 -7.95 -1.61 10.53
N VAL A 539 -7.36 -0.49 10.93
CA VAL A 539 -8.07 0.66 11.51
C VAL A 539 -7.64 1.90 10.75
N SER A 540 -8.56 2.55 10.07
CA SER A 540 -8.34 3.83 9.39
C SER A 540 -8.55 4.99 10.36
N VAL A 541 -7.62 5.94 10.33
CA VAL A 541 -7.71 7.22 11.06
C VAL A 541 -7.63 8.34 10.05
N LEU A 542 -8.70 9.14 10.00
CA LEU A 542 -8.91 10.21 9.02
C LEU A 542 -9.04 11.55 9.77
N ASP A 543 -7.91 12.13 10.15
CA ASP A 543 -7.90 13.40 10.89
C ASP A 543 -7.60 14.59 9.96
N ALA A 544 -8.64 15.37 9.63
CA ALA A 544 -8.46 16.59 8.82
C ALA A 544 -7.70 17.71 9.55
N THR A 545 -7.56 17.63 10.88
CA THR A 545 -6.92 18.67 11.71
C THR A 545 -5.42 18.43 11.92
N ASN A 546 -4.95 17.20 11.75
CA ASN A 546 -3.55 16.83 11.89
C ASN A 546 -2.94 16.37 10.56
N ARG A 547 -2.16 17.25 9.91
CA ARG A 547 -1.49 16.98 8.63
C ARG A 547 -0.45 15.85 8.66
N HIS A 548 -0.05 15.38 9.84
CA HIS A 548 0.85 14.22 9.97
C HIS A 548 0.07 12.91 10.14
N ASN A 549 -1.22 12.96 10.47
CA ASN A 549 -2.11 11.81 10.75
C ASN A 549 -3.34 11.76 9.84
N ASP A 550 -3.33 12.48 8.72
CA ASP A 550 -4.53 12.74 7.92
C ASP A 550 -5.00 11.56 7.06
N HIS A 551 -4.16 10.54 6.86
CA HIS A 551 -4.50 9.33 6.09
C HIS A 551 -3.78 8.06 6.60
N ILE A 552 -3.96 7.68 7.88
CA ILE A 552 -3.27 6.49 8.41
C ILE A 552 -4.17 5.26 8.37
N CYS A 553 -3.76 4.26 7.60
CA CYS A 553 -4.23 2.89 7.71
C CYS A 553 -3.32 2.14 8.68
N ARG A 554 -3.82 1.80 9.87
CA ARG A 554 -3.09 0.95 10.80
C ARG A 554 -3.40 -0.49 10.44
N PHE A 555 -2.42 -1.18 9.86
CA PHE A 555 -2.58 -2.47 9.23
C PHE A 555 -1.96 -3.58 10.07
N GLY A 556 -2.75 -4.60 10.40
CA GLY A 556 -2.35 -5.76 11.20
C GLY A 556 -2.53 -7.06 10.40
N PRO A 557 -1.46 -7.66 9.85
CA PRO A 557 -1.57 -8.95 9.18
C PRO A 557 -1.73 -10.08 10.21
N TYR A 558 -2.50 -11.11 9.88
CA TYR A 558 -2.95 -12.19 10.77
C TYR A 558 -4.02 -11.75 11.79
N SER A 559 -4.38 -12.66 12.70
CA SER A 559 -5.38 -12.48 13.75
C SER A 559 -5.13 -11.23 14.61
N PRO A 560 -6.15 -10.40 14.88
CA PRO A 560 -5.99 -9.13 15.59
C PRO A 560 -5.41 -9.28 17.00
N ASP A 561 -5.70 -10.38 17.68
CA ASP A 561 -5.22 -10.71 19.02
C ASP A 561 -3.71 -11.03 19.05
N SER A 562 -3.13 -11.42 17.92
CA SER A 562 -1.74 -11.82 17.78
C SER A 562 -0.94 -10.95 16.81
N THR A 563 -1.53 -9.89 16.27
CA THR A 563 -0.89 -8.95 15.34
C THR A 563 -0.50 -7.64 16.02
N ILE A 564 0.47 -6.94 15.42
CA ILE A 564 0.82 -5.57 15.77
C ILE A 564 0.38 -4.68 14.63
N TYR A 565 -0.45 -3.68 14.93
CA TYR A 565 -0.92 -2.73 13.92
C TYR A 565 0.19 -1.77 13.53
N THR A 566 0.65 -1.89 12.28
CA THR A 566 1.69 -1.02 11.72
C THR A 566 1.04 0.17 11.00
N PRO A 567 1.42 1.42 11.29
CA PRO A 567 0.87 2.58 10.58
C PRO A 567 1.39 2.62 9.14
N VAL A 568 0.44 2.70 8.21
CA VAL A 568 0.67 2.84 6.78
C VAL A 568 -0.02 4.12 6.31
N TYR A 569 0.76 5.04 5.73
CA TYR A 569 0.24 6.30 5.21
C TYR A 569 -0.35 6.10 3.80
N ALA A 570 -1.55 6.62 3.54
CA ALA A 570 -2.18 6.52 2.20
C ALA A 570 -1.37 7.22 1.11
N LEU A 571 -0.59 8.24 1.46
CA LEU A 571 0.30 8.97 0.56
C LEU A 571 1.66 8.27 0.34
N ALA A 572 1.88 7.12 0.97
CA ALA A 572 3.12 6.37 0.77
C ALA A 572 3.21 5.88 -0.68
N THR A 573 4.32 6.19 -1.35
CA THR A 573 4.60 5.71 -2.72
C THR A 573 4.98 4.23 -2.76
N ALA A 574 5.40 3.66 -1.62
CA ALA A 574 5.69 2.25 -1.46
C ALA A 574 5.36 1.77 -0.05
N ILE A 575 4.86 0.55 0.03
CA ILE A 575 4.59 -0.16 1.29
C ILE A 575 5.85 -0.95 1.69
N PRO A 576 6.19 -1.03 3.00
CA PRO A 576 7.31 -1.82 3.49
C PRO A 576 7.27 -3.28 2.98
N ALA A 577 8.43 -3.80 2.57
CA ALA A 577 8.60 -5.15 2.02
C ALA A 577 7.88 -6.24 2.84
N THR A 578 7.95 -6.13 4.16
CA THR A 578 7.37 -7.06 5.15
C THR A 578 5.83 -7.11 5.15
N LEU A 579 5.18 -6.03 4.70
CA LEU A 579 3.71 -5.92 4.61
C LEU A 579 3.20 -6.12 3.18
N ARG A 580 4.02 -5.81 2.16
CA ARG A 580 3.61 -5.93 0.74
C ARG A 580 3.77 -7.33 0.16
N HIS A 581 4.62 -8.18 0.75
CA HIS A 581 4.92 -9.51 0.22
C HIS A 581 4.58 -10.62 1.23
N GLY A 582 4.00 -11.71 0.71
CA GLY A 582 3.68 -12.90 1.49
C GLY A 582 2.77 -13.85 0.71
N SER A 583 2.81 -15.14 1.09
CA SER A 583 1.89 -16.15 0.60
C SER A 583 1.30 -16.91 1.79
N LEU A 584 -0.02 -17.08 1.85
CA LEU A 584 -0.65 -17.91 2.88
C LEU A 584 -0.34 -19.42 2.71
N ARG A 585 0.31 -19.80 1.60
CA ARG A 585 0.65 -21.18 1.26
C ARG A 585 2.11 -21.54 1.52
N GLU A 586 2.95 -20.54 1.73
CA GLU A 586 4.39 -20.74 1.93
C GLU A 586 4.87 -19.95 3.13
N PHE A 587 5.38 -20.67 4.11
CA PHE A 587 5.98 -20.07 5.29
C PHE A 587 7.19 -19.22 4.91
N ASP A 588 7.17 -17.95 5.33
CA ASP A 588 8.24 -16.99 5.06
C ASP A 588 8.46 -16.05 6.25
N MET A 589 9.64 -16.10 6.86
CA MET A 589 10.03 -15.26 7.99
C MET A 589 10.27 -13.79 7.61
N HIS A 590 10.29 -13.45 6.32
CA HIS A 590 10.32 -12.07 5.85
C HIS A 590 8.93 -11.44 5.72
N SER A 591 7.85 -12.22 5.88
CA SER A 591 6.48 -11.74 5.84
C SER A 591 5.93 -11.52 7.25
N ALA A 592 5.37 -10.33 7.50
CA ALA A 592 4.77 -9.99 8.79
C ALA A 592 3.61 -10.94 9.17
N PHE A 593 2.87 -11.46 8.19
CA PHE A 593 1.81 -12.43 8.43
C PHE A 593 2.33 -13.69 9.11
N TRP A 594 3.42 -14.28 8.61
CA TRP A 594 3.93 -15.54 9.16
C TRP A 594 4.62 -15.35 10.50
N ILE A 595 5.25 -14.20 10.73
CA ILE A 595 5.79 -13.84 12.05
C ILE A 595 4.65 -13.80 13.08
N ASN A 596 3.57 -13.08 12.77
CA ASN A 596 2.41 -12.97 13.68
C ASN A 596 1.68 -14.31 13.82
N ALA A 597 1.55 -15.09 12.73
CA ALA A 597 0.96 -16.42 12.76
C ALA A 597 1.77 -17.40 13.62
N LEU A 598 3.10 -17.33 13.57
CA LEU A 598 3.97 -18.13 14.41
C LEU A 598 3.74 -17.77 15.89
N ILE A 599 3.76 -16.48 16.21
CA ILE A 599 3.52 -15.98 17.58
C ILE A 599 2.14 -16.42 18.08
N GLY A 600 1.08 -16.22 17.30
CA GLY A 600 -0.27 -16.61 17.69
C GLY A 600 -0.43 -18.11 17.91
N ASN A 601 0.19 -18.94 17.05
CA ASN A 601 0.18 -20.40 17.21
C ASN A 601 0.93 -20.88 18.46
N TYR A 602 2.00 -20.20 18.87
CA TYR A 602 2.68 -20.51 20.14
C TYR A 602 1.90 -19.99 21.34
N ALA A 603 1.33 -18.78 21.23
CA ALA A 603 0.58 -18.16 22.30
C ALA A 603 -0.71 -18.94 22.62
N SER A 604 -1.44 -19.42 21.61
CA SER A 604 -2.69 -20.17 21.79
C SER A 604 -2.53 -21.42 22.65
N LYS A 605 -1.40 -22.13 22.52
CA LYS A 605 -1.11 -23.34 23.31
C LYS A 605 -1.09 -23.09 24.82
N TRP A 606 -0.69 -21.89 25.25
CA TRP A 606 -0.54 -21.50 26.66
C TRP A 606 -1.20 -20.13 26.89
N TYR A 607 -2.40 -19.95 26.32
CA TYR A 607 -3.02 -18.63 26.14
C TYR A 607 -3.02 -17.76 27.41
N ALA A 608 -3.50 -18.30 28.54
CA ALA A 608 -3.55 -17.58 29.82
C ALA A 608 -2.20 -17.05 30.33
N PHE A 609 -1.08 -17.65 29.91
CA PHE A 609 0.27 -17.23 30.33
C PHE A 609 1.02 -16.45 29.24
N ALA A 610 0.87 -16.86 27.98
CA ALA A 610 1.60 -16.30 26.85
C ALA A 610 0.92 -15.04 26.28
N HIS A 611 -0.41 -15.03 26.17
CA HIS A 611 -1.15 -13.92 25.58
C HIS A 611 -0.95 -12.59 26.34
N PRO A 612 -0.89 -12.55 27.69
CA PRO A 612 -0.56 -11.31 28.40
C PRO A 612 0.79 -10.69 28.01
N VAL A 613 1.79 -11.52 27.65
CA VAL A 613 3.09 -11.04 27.17
C VAL A 613 2.99 -10.46 25.77
N VAL A 614 2.22 -11.13 24.89
CA VAL A 614 1.92 -10.62 23.53
C VAL A 614 1.19 -9.29 23.61
N SER A 615 0.15 -9.20 24.45
CA SER A 615 -0.64 -7.99 24.66
C SER A 615 0.20 -6.83 25.21
N ALA A 616 1.09 -7.09 26.18
CA ALA A 616 2.00 -6.06 26.68
C ALA A 616 2.93 -5.52 25.58
N CYS A 617 3.46 -6.39 24.72
CA CYS A 617 4.30 -6.01 23.58
C CYS A 617 3.52 -5.20 22.53
N GLN A 618 2.29 -5.62 22.20
CA GLN A 618 1.38 -4.88 21.32
C GLN A 618 1.15 -3.46 21.84
N ILE A 619 0.72 -3.33 23.11
CA ILE A 619 0.45 -2.03 23.73
C ILE A 619 1.70 -1.15 23.71
N GLN A 620 2.86 -1.67 24.09
CA GLN A 620 4.10 -0.91 24.10
C GLN A 620 4.47 -0.41 22.69
N THR A 621 4.45 -1.30 21.70
CA THR A 621 4.86 -0.99 20.32
C THR A 621 3.88 -0.04 19.65
N GLU A 622 2.58 -0.25 19.83
CA GLU A 622 1.51 0.56 19.23
C GLU A 622 1.44 1.94 19.88
N THR A 623 1.66 2.04 21.19
CA THR A 623 1.74 3.34 21.89
C THR A 623 2.95 4.13 21.41
N HIS A 624 4.12 3.50 21.31
CA HIS A 624 5.32 4.15 20.77
C HIS A 624 5.15 4.60 19.31
N ALA A 625 4.43 3.82 18.50
CA ALA A 625 4.07 4.22 17.14
C ALA A 625 3.14 5.44 17.15
N LEU A 626 2.13 5.45 18.03
CA LEU A 626 1.19 6.56 18.18
C LEU A 626 1.84 7.86 18.67
N GLU A 627 2.87 7.80 19.52
CA GLU A 627 3.60 9.00 19.97
C GLU A 627 4.43 9.64 18.85
N ARG A 628 4.73 8.89 17.79
CA ARG A 628 5.55 9.33 16.65
C ARG A 628 4.74 9.68 15.40
N THR A 629 3.44 9.39 15.41
CA THR A 629 2.48 9.72 14.36
C THR A 629 1.51 10.75 14.92
#